data_AF-A0A1P6CC00-F1
#
_entry.id   AF-A0A1P6CC00-F1
#
_cell.length_a   1.000
_cell.length_b   1.000
_cell.length_c   1.000
_cell.angle_alpha   90.00
_cell.angle_beta   90.00
_cell.angle_gamma   90.00
#
_symmetry.space_group_name_H-M   'P 1'
#
loop_
_entity.id
_entity.type
_entity.pdbx_description
1 polymer ?
#
loop_
_entity_poly.entity_id
_entity_poly.type
_entity_poly.pdbx_seq_one_letter_code
_entity_poly.pdbx_strand_id
1 'polypeptide(L)'
;MNIFFAAHKHNILIDVANIGETSPILQQASDITGGTYFNVKKPKQLLKYTMCFTLGRASLRSAFPSPSSSTSIDYRASCHCHGAPVSVGWVCSVCLSVQCHFSPICPACNTVFKISILARRGRKKRREGN
;
A
#
# COMPACT_ATOMS: atom_id res chain seq x y z
N MET A 1 5.82 6.20 3.59
CA MET A 1 5.23 6.39 2.25
C MET A 1 5.70 7.67 1.55
N ASN A 2 5.57 8.86 2.14
CA ASN A 2 5.92 10.14 1.47
C ASN A 2 7.33 10.18 0.84
N ILE A 3 8.33 9.59 1.49
CA ILE A 3 9.69 9.52 0.95
C ILE A 3 9.77 8.78 -0.39
N PHE A 4 8.94 7.76 -0.61
CA PHE A 4 8.90 7.01 -1.88
C PHE A 4 8.23 7.82 -2.99
N PHE A 5 7.18 8.57 -2.67
CA PHE A 5 6.57 9.51 -3.62
C PHE A 5 7.52 10.66 -3.97
N ALA A 6 8.29 11.16 -3.00
CA ALA A 6 9.32 12.16 -3.25
C ALA A 6 10.41 11.59 -4.16
N ALA A 7 10.91 10.37 -3.89
CA ALA A 7 11.89 9.69 -4.73
C ALA A 7 11.39 9.52 -6.17
N HIS A 8 10.14 9.06 -6.35
CA HIS A 8 9.51 8.95 -7.66
C HIS A 8 9.47 10.30 -8.39
N LYS A 9 9.07 11.38 -7.69
CA LYS A 9 9.06 12.74 -8.27
C LYS A 9 10.45 13.23 -8.69
N HIS A 10 11.49 12.80 -7.99
CA HIS A 10 12.88 13.12 -8.33
C HIS A 10 13.50 12.14 -9.34
N ASN A 11 12.72 11.21 -9.91
CA ASN A 11 13.20 10.15 -10.80
C ASN A 11 14.31 9.28 -10.17
N ILE A 12 14.24 9.07 -8.85
CA ILE A 12 15.16 8.21 -8.11
C ILE A 12 14.49 6.83 -7.99
N LEU A 13 15.12 5.83 -8.62
CA LEU A 13 14.67 4.44 -8.56
C LEU A 13 15.14 3.80 -7.26
N ILE A 14 14.27 3.03 -6.61
CA ILE A 14 14.60 2.26 -5.39
C ILE A 14 14.51 0.78 -5.73
N ASP A 15 15.66 0.11 -5.79
CA ASP A 15 15.74 -1.34 -5.93
C ASP A 15 15.92 -2.00 -4.55
N VAL A 16 15.19 -3.09 -4.29
CA VAL A 16 15.18 -3.78 -3.01
C VAL A 16 15.57 -5.25 -3.19
N ALA A 17 16.70 -5.61 -2.59
CA ALA A 17 17.15 -6.99 -2.42
C ALA A 17 16.81 -7.46 -1.01
N ASN A 18 15.75 -8.25 -0.85
CA ASN A 18 15.40 -8.80 0.45
C ASN A 18 16.18 -10.10 0.72
N ILE A 19 16.83 -10.23 1.88
CA ILE A 19 17.63 -11.42 2.28
C ILE A 19 16.93 -12.20 3.42
N GLY A 20 15.81 -11.71 3.95
CA GLY A 20 15.11 -12.32 5.07
C GLY A 20 13.60 -12.17 4.97
N GLU A 21 12.98 -11.72 6.05
CA GLU A 21 11.53 -11.54 6.11
C GLU A 21 11.05 -10.48 5.11
N THR A 22 9.95 -10.78 4.44
CA THR A 22 9.37 -9.90 3.44
C THR A 22 8.66 -8.74 4.12
N SER A 23 9.08 -7.51 3.80
CA SER A 23 8.37 -6.31 4.23
C SER A 23 7.50 -5.76 3.09
N PRO A 24 6.17 -5.64 3.27
CA PRO A 24 5.27 -5.11 2.25
C PRO A 24 5.56 -3.64 1.91
N ILE A 25 6.04 -2.86 2.88
CA ILE A 25 6.38 -1.44 2.69
C ILE A 25 7.51 -1.26 1.65
N LEU A 26 8.47 -2.18 1.62
CA LEU A 26 9.62 -2.13 0.70
C LEU A 26 9.25 -2.65 -0.70
N GLN A 27 8.30 -3.58 -0.78
CA GLN A 27 7.70 -3.99 -2.05
C GLN A 27 6.97 -2.80 -2.70
N GLN A 28 6.12 -2.11 -1.93
CA GLN A 28 5.46 -0.87 -2.38
C GLN A 28 6.47 0.21 -2.75
N ALA A 29 7.56 0.37 -2.00
CA ALA A 29 8.60 1.37 -2.30
C ALA A 29 9.23 1.15 -3.69
N SER A 30 9.53 -0.11 -4.01
CA SER A 30 10.10 -0.48 -5.31
C SER A 30 9.09 -0.22 -6.43
N ASP A 31 7.83 -0.59 -6.22
CA ASP A 31 6.75 -0.42 -7.21
C ASP A 31 6.42 1.05 -7.47
N ILE A 32 6.25 1.86 -6.42
CA ILE A 32 6.00 3.31 -6.53
C ILE A 32 7.10 4.02 -7.31
N THR A 33 8.37 3.63 -7.09
CA THR A 33 9.49 4.25 -7.78
C THR A 33 9.77 3.66 -9.16
N GLY A 34 9.16 2.53 -9.53
CA GLY A 34 9.48 1.78 -10.74
C GLY A 34 10.81 1.03 -10.68
N GLY A 35 11.30 0.75 -9.47
CA GLY A 35 12.47 -0.10 -9.22
C GLY A 35 12.11 -1.59 -9.17
N THR A 36 13.10 -2.40 -8.84
CA THR A 36 12.98 -3.86 -8.81
C THR A 36 12.99 -4.40 -7.39
N TYR A 37 12.01 -5.25 -7.07
CA TYR A 37 12.00 -6.02 -5.82
C TYR A 37 12.35 -7.49 -6.09
N PHE A 38 13.29 -8.06 -5.35
CA PHE A 38 13.57 -9.50 -5.42
C PHE A 38 13.96 -10.07 -4.06
N ASN A 39 13.61 -11.34 -3.85
CA ASN A 39 13.94 -12.08 -2.64
C ASN A 39 15.13 -13.03 -2.90
N VAL A 40 16.20 -12.83 -2.16
CA VAL A 40 17.48 -13.54 -2.29
C VAL A 40 17.46 -14.75 -1.37
N LYS A 41 16.98 -15.88 -1.89
CA LYS A 41 16.95 -17.17 -1.16
C LYS A 41 18.34 -17.68 -0.74
N LYS A 42 19.37 -17.34 -1.53
CA LYS A 42 20.76 -17.74 -1.28
C LYS A 42 21.63 -16.49 -1.26
N PRO A 43 22.15 -16.04 -0.10
CA PRO A 43 22.90 -14.77 -0.01
C PRO A 43 24.15 -14.76 -0.89
N LYS A 44 24.78 -15.92 -1.12
CA LYS A 44 25.92 -16.06 -2.05
C LYS A 44 25.58 -15.66 -3.50
N GLN A 45 24.31 -15.66 -3.89
CA GLN A 45 23.86 -15.26 -5.22
C GLN A 45 23.53 -13.77 -5.31
N LEU A 46 23.63 -12.99 -4.22
CA LEU A 46 23.27 -11.57 -4.19
C LEU A 46 23.95 -10.79 -5.33
N LEU A 47 25.27 -10.97 -5.49
CA LEU A 47 26.04 -10.29 -6.55
C LEU A 47 25.45 -10.52 -7.94
N LYS A 48 25.07 -11.77 -8.25
CA LYS A 48 24.45 -12.14 -9.53
C LYS A 48 23.11 -11.42 -9.72
N TYR A 49 22.26 -11.38 -8.69
CA TYR A 49 20.98 -10.67 -8.77
C TYR A 49 21.18 -9.16 -8.96
N THR A 50 22.07 -8.56 -8.18
CA THR A 50 22.38 -7.12 -8.27
C THR A 50 22.90 -6.76 -9.67
N MET A 51 23.83 -7.54 -10.21
CA MET A 51 24.38 -7.35 -11.56
C MET A 51 23.32 -7.47 -12.66
N CYS A 52 22.42 -8.44 -12.54
CA CYS A 52 21.40 -8.70 -13.56
C CYS A 52 20.24 -7.69 -13.54
N PHE A 53 19.81 -7.26 -12.35
CA PHE A 53 18.54 -6.54 -12.21
C PHE A 53 18.67 -5.08 -11.76
N THR A 54 19.78 -4.67 -11.13
CA THR A 54 19.89 -3.34 -10.49
C THR A 54 20.97 -2.44 -11.07
N LEU A 55 22.05 -3.01 -11.62
CA LEU A 55 23.21 -2.25 -12.10
C LEU A 55 22.99 -1.55 -13.45
N GLY A 56 21.97 -1.94 -14.22
CA GLY A 56 21.64 -1.28 -15.49
C GLY A 56 21.04 0.11 -15.32
N ARG A 57 21.39 1.04 -16.23
CA ARG A 57 20.71 2.34 -16.38
C ARG A 57 19.21 2.13 -16.56
N ALA A 58 18.39 3.06 -16.08
CA ALA A 58 16.92 3.00 -16.20
C ALA A 58 16.42 2.63 -17.60
N SER A 59 17.05 3.18 -18.65
CA SER A 59 16.72 2.92 -20.06
C SER A 59 16.98 1.48 -20.53
N LEU A 60 17.90 0.77 -19.88
CA LEU A 60 18.23 -0.62 -20.20
C LEU A 60 17.35 -1.61 -19.42
N ARG A 61 16.66 -1.15 -18.37
CA ARG A 61 15.85 -2.02 -17.51
C ARG A 61 14.62 -2.58 -18.23
N SER A 62 14.06 -1.86 -19.21
CA SER A 62 12.95 -2.38 -20.04
C SER A 62 13.35 -3.56 -20.93
N ALA A 63 14.65 -3.74 -21.21
CA ALA A 63 15.15 -4.85 -22.01
C ALA A 63 15.29 -6.15 -21.20
N PHE A 64 15.32 -6.07 -19.87
CA PHE A 64 15.46 -7.22 -18.99
C PHE A 64 14.13 -7.49 -18.27
N PRO A 65 13.56 -8.70 -18.39
CA PRO A 65 12.37 -9.07 -17.64
C PRO A 65 12.62 -8.96 -16.14
N SER A 66 11.88 -8.08 -15.47
CA SER A 66 11.96 -7.94 -14.02
C SER A 66 11.45 -9.22 -13.33
N PRO A 67 12.15 -9.75 -12.32
CA PRO A 67 11.69 -10.91 -11.55
C PRO A 67 10.43 -10.61 -10.72
N SER A 68 10.05 -9.33 -10.56
CA SER A 68 8.92 -8.90 -9.73
C SER A 68 7.57 -8.86 -10.47
N SER A 69 7.52 -9.06 -11.78
CA SER A 69 6.32 -8.79 -12.61
C SER A 69 5.09 -9.66 -12.31
N SER A 70 5.20 -10.68 -11.44
CA SER A 70 4.13 -11.62 -11.13
C SER A 70 3.58 -11.55 -9.70
N THR A 71 4.06 -10.65 -8.85
CA THR A 71 3.63 -10.59 -7.44
C THR A 71 2.63 -9.45 -7.25
N SER A 72 1.38 -9.78 -6.91
CA SER A 72 0.39 -8.78 -6.53
C SER A 72 0.80 -8.12 -5.21
N ILE A 73 1.10 -6.82 -5.27
CA ILE A 73 1.47 -6.02 -4.10
C ILE A 73 0.20 -5.56 -3.41
N ASP A 74 0.12 -5.77 -2.10
CA ASP A 74 -1.02 -5.34 -1.30
C ASP A 74 -0.90 -3.84 -0.98
N TYR A 75 -1.84 -3.03 -1.47
CA TYR A 75 -1.93 -1.58 -1.25
C TYR A 75 -2.98 -1.18 -0.21
N ARG A 76 -3.58 -2.13 0.50
CA ARG A 76 -4.60 -1.83 1.50
C ARG A 76 -4.05 -0.93 2.60
N ALA A 77 -4.87 0.02 3.03
CA ALA A 77 -4.55 0.85 4.18
C ALA A 77 -4.58 0.00 5.46
N SER A 78 -3.60 0.23 6.34
CA SER A 78 -3.64 -0.32 7.69
C SER A 78 -4.49 0.55 8.61
N CYS A 79 -5.37 -0.08 9.39
CA CYS A 79 -6.16 0.64 10.37
C CYS A 79 -5.27 1.18 11.51
N HIS A 80 -5.57 2.38 11.99
CA HIS A 80 -4.83 3.02 13.09
C HIS A 80 -4.98 2.27 14.42
N CYS A 81 -6.11 1.58 14.62
CA CYS A 81 -6.44 0.89 15.86
C CYS A 81 -5.65 -0.42 16.06
N HIS A 82 -5.43 -1.23 15.01
CA HIS A 82 -4.74 -2.52 15.13
C HIS A 82 -3.45 -2.62 14.29
N GLY A 83 -3.18 -1.66 13.41
CA GLY A 83 -2.06 -1.74 12.46
C GLY A 83 -2.23 -2.76 11.34
N ALA A 84 -3.37 -3.47 11.28
CA ALA A 84 -3.67 -4.49 10.28
C ALA A 84 -4.31 -3.89 9.01
N PRO A 85 -4.03 -4.44 7.82
CA PRO A 85 -4.63 -4.02 6.56
C PRO A 85 -6.14 -4.27 6.57
N VAL A 86 -6.93 -3.31 6.07
CA VAL A 86 -8.39 -3.41 5.97
C VAL A 86 -8.86 -3.26 4.52
N SER A 87 -9.86 -4.04 4.13
CA SER A 87 -10.52 -3.91 2.81
C SER A 87 -11.58 -2.81 2.79
N VAL A 88 -12.31 -2.64 3.90
CA VAL A 88 -13.30 -1.59 4.12
C VAL A 88 -13.04 -0.96 5.48
N GLY A 89 -13.01 0.36 5.54
CA GLY A 89 -12.73 1.10 6.76
C GLY A 89 -13.44 2.46 6.80
N TRP A 90 -13.50 3.04 7.99
CA TRP A 90 -13.99 4.39 8.23
C TRP A 90 -12.83 5.37 8.19
N VAL A 91 -13.02 6.54 7.57
CA VAL A 91 -11.97 7.57 7.47
C VAL A 91 -12.37 8.78 8.29
N CYS A 92 -11.46 9.26 9.14
CA CYS A 92 -11.67 10.49 9.87
C CYS A 92 -11.62 11.70 8.92
N SER A 93 -12.66 12.54 8.92
CA SER A 93 -12.72 13.73 8.08
C SER A 93 -11.73 14.84 8.46
N VAL A 94 -11.11 14.74 9.64
CA VAL A 94 -10.16 15.75 10.15
C VAL A 94 -8.71 15.30 9.93
N CYS A 95 -8.33 14.13 10.43
CA CYS A 95 -6.95 13.66 10.39
C CYS A 95 -6.67 12.61 9.30
N LEU A 96 -7.69 12.21 8.52
CA LEU A 96 -7.59 11.19 7.47
C LEU A 96 -7.15 9.80 7.94
N SER A 97 -7.10 9.56 9.26
CA SER A 97 -6.80 8.23 9.78
C SER A 97 -7.89 7.23 9.42
N VAL A 98 -7.49 6.00 9.11
CA VAL A 98 -8.38 4.88 8.76
C VAL A 98 -8.66 4.03 10.00
N GLN A 99 -9.92 3.71 10.29
CA GLN A 99 -10.35 2.82 11.36
C GLN A 99 -11.04 1.57 10.80
N CYS A 100 -10.88 0.43 11.47
CA CYS A 100 -11.55 -0.83 11.07
C CYS A 100 -13.01 -0.90 11.55
N HIS A 101 -13.39 -0.14 12.57
CA HIS A 101 -14.76 -0.05 13.08
C HIS A 101 -15.15 1.42 13.26
N PHE A 102 -16.45 1.68 13.26
CA PHE A 102 -16.96 3.00 13.58
C PHE A 102 -16.74 3.31 15.07
N SER A 103 -16.37 4.54 15.39
CA SER A 103 -16.32 5.09 16.74
C SER A 103 -16.80 6.54 16.68
N PRO A 104 -17.64 7.01 17.62
CA PRO A 104 -18.10 8.41 17.63
C PRO A 104 -16.98 9.41 17.92
N ILE A 105 -15.84 8.94 18.44
CA ILE A 105 -14.65 9.73 18.71
C ILE A 105 -13.48 9.10 17.95
N CYS A 106 -12.74 9.90 17.19
CA CYS A 106 -11.56 9.43 16.48
C CYS A 106 -10.45 9.04 17.47
N PRO A 107 -9.93 7.81 17.46
CA PRO A 107 -8.86 7.40 18.37
C PRO A 107 -7.50 8.07 18.09
N ALA A 108 -7.31 8.62 16.89
CA ALA A 108 -6.05 9.24 16.49
C ALA A 108 -5.95 10.73 16.85
N CYS A 109 -7.05 11.48 16.72
CA CYS A 109 -7.07 12.94 16.93
C CYS A 109 -8.12 13.43 17.94
N ASN A 110 -8.83 12.51 18.60
CA ASN A 110 -9.87 12.77 19.60
C ASN A 110 -11.02 13.68 19.13
N THR A 111 -11.19 13.83 17.81
CA THR A 111 -12.32 14.58 17.25
C THR A 111 -13.62 13.82 17.48
N VAL A 112 -14.62 14.52 18.05
CA VAL A 112 -15.98 14.01 18.20
C VAL A 112 -16.74 14.23 16.89
N PHE A 113 -17.27 13.15 16.32
CA PHE A 113 -18.03 13.22 15.09
C PHE A 113 -19.46 13.69 15.38
N LYS A 114 -19.89 14.76 14.72
CA LYS A 114 -21.30 15.17 14.69
C LYS A 114 -22.05 14.20 13.78
N ILE A 115 -22.61 13.15 14.38
CA ILE A 115 -23.47 12.20 13.66
C ILE A 115 -24.83 12.88 13.50
N SER A 116 -24.94 13.78 12.51
CA SER A 116 -26.25 14.10 11.95
C SER A 116 -26.79 12.77 11.43
N ILE A 117 -27.82 12.23 12.10
CA ILE A 117 -28.45 10.96 11.77
C ILE A 117 -28.59 10.92 10.25
N LEU A 118 -27.73 10.14 9.59
CA LEU A 118 -27.89 9.82 8.18
C LEU A 118 -29.28 9.21 8.11
N ALA A 119 -30.25 9.98 7.63
CA ALA A 119 -31.61 9.53 7.46
C ALA A 119 -31.52 8.17 6.79
N ARG A 120 -31.91 7.11 7.53
CA ARG A 120 -31.82 5.73 7.06
C ARG A 120 -32.40 5.74 5.65
N ARG A 121 -31.58 5.48 4.62
CA ARG A 121 -32.04 5.37 3.24
C ARG A 121 -33.23 4.41 3.30
N GLY A 122 -34.42 4.98 3.14
CA GLY A 122 -35.66 4.26 3.38
C GLY A 122 -35.67 3.02 2.50
N ARG A 123 -35.76 1.84 3.11
CA ARG A 123 -36.12 0.61 2.40
C ARG A 123 -37.43 0.92 1.69
N LYS A 124 -37.38 1.16 0.38
CA LYS A 124 -38.58 1.39 -0.45
C LYS A 124 -39.41 0.11 -0.35
N LYS A 125 -40.47 0.13 0.46
CA LYS A 125 -41.41 -0.99 0.62
C LYS A 125 -42.05 -1.19 -0.75
N ARG A 126 -41.64 -2.23 -1.47
CA ARG A 126 -42.27 -2.63 -2.74
C ARG A 126 -43.68 -3.09 -2.38
N ARG A 127 -44.69 -2.26 -2.69
CA ARG A 127 -46.10 -2.66 -2.64
C ARG A 127 -46.28 -3.67 -3.78
N GLU A 128 -46.35 -4.95 -3.45
CA GLU A 128 -46.95 -5.94 -4.34
C GLU A 128 -48.46 -5.76 -4.22
N GLY A 129 -49.06 -5.27 -5.31
CA GLY A 129 -50.48 -5.43 -5.56
C GLY A 129 -50.65 -6.67 -6.41
N ASN A 130 -51.38 -7.65 -5.91
CA ASN A 130 -52.52 -8.29 -6.57
C ASN A 130 -53.31 -9.08 -5.53
#